data_AF-A0A953RZC4-F1
#
_entry.id   AF-A0A953RZC4-F1
#
_cell.length_a   1.000
_cell.length_b   1.000
_cell.length_c   1.000
_cell.angle_alpha   90.00
_cell.angle_beta   90.00
_cell.angle_gamma   90.00
#
_symmetry.space_group_name_H-M   'P 1'
#
loop_
_entity.id
_entity.type
_entity.pdbx_description
1 polymer ?
#
loop_
_entity_poly.entity_id
_entity_poly.type
_entity_poly.pdbx_seq_one_letter_code
_entity_poly.pdbx_strand_id
1 'polypeptide(L)' 'MDAGLKYLKPSASQLLEKIEWEPSLLRLPLIRSANRLSIGQDEDAWKAMLVAAT' A
#
# COMPACT_ATOMS: atom_id res chain seq x y z
N MET A 1 -1.66 16.76 -1.06
CA MET A 1 -1.84 17.03 -2.49
C MET A 1 -2.49 15.80 -3.09
N ASP A 2 -3.68 15.94 -3.68
CA ASP A 2 -4.30 14.85 -4.44
C ASP A 2 -3.56 14.73 -5.78
N ALA A 3 -2.88 13.62 -6.02
CA ALA A 3 -2.06 13.39 -7.22
C ALA A 3 -2.87 13.24 -8.53
N GLY A 4 -4.10 13.78 -8.60
CA GLY A 4 -4.98 13.69 -9.78
C GLY A 4 -5.48 12.27 -10.11
N LEU A 5 -5.11 11.27 -9.30
CA LEU A 5 -5.39 9.85 -9.56
C LEU A 5 -6.88 9.50 -9.57
N LYS A 6 -7.73 10.34 -8.96
CA LYS A 6 -9.19 10.13 -8.87
C LYS A 6 -9.88 10.06 -10.24
N TYR A 7 -9.32 10.68 -11.27
CA TYR A 7 -9.92 10.75 -12.62
C TYR A 7 -9.07 10.07 -13.69
N LEU A 8 -7.88 9.61 -13.33
CA LEU A 8 -7.03 8.84 -14.21
C LEU A 8 -7.50 7.38 -14.14
N LYS A 9 -7.72 6.72 -15.29
CA LYS A 9 -7.94 5.26 -15.36
C LYS A 9 -6.67 4.56 -15.87
N PRO A 10 -5.52 4.66 -15.17
CA PRO A 10 -4.32 3.96 -15.59
C PRO A 10 -4.55 2.46 -15.49
N SER A 11 -3.91 1.69 -16.36
CA SER A 11 -3.78 0.25 -16.13
C SER A 11 -2.97 -0.01 -14.85
N ALA A 12 -3.04 -1.22 -14.30
CA ALA A 12 -2.22 -1.60 -13.15
C ALA A 12 -0.72 -1.41 -13.43
N SER A 13 -0.25 -1.69 -14.65
CA SER A 13 1.15 -1.49 -15.05
C SER A 13 1.55 -0.02 -15.04
N GLN A 14 0.71 0.87 -15.59
CA GLN A 14 0.98 2.32 -15.60
C GLN A 14 0.98 2.91 -14.20
N LEU A 15 0.13 2.39 -13.30
CA LEU A 15 0.13 2.82 -11.91
C LEU A 15 1.44 2.40 -11.19
N LEU A 16 1.93 1.18 -11.45
CA LEU A 16 3.19 0.68 -10.91
C LEU A 16 4.39 1.50 -11.41
N GLU A 17 4.46 1.78 -12.71
CA GLU A 17 5.48 2.67 -13.29
C GLU A 17 5.46 4.03 -12.60
N LYS A 18 4.28 4.61 -12.37
CA LYS A 18 4.17 5.91 -11.69
C LYS A 18 4.64 5.85 -10.23
N ILE A 19 4.34 4.76 -9.51
CA ILE A 19 4.79 4.54 -8.13
C ILE A 19 6.31 4.39 -8.06
N GLU A 20 6.93 3.75 -9.06
CA GLU A 20 8.39 3.62 -9.17
C GLU A 20 9.07 4.99 -9.25
N TRP A 21 8.52 5.90 -10.07
CA TRP A 21 9.03 7.26 -10.19
C TRP A 21 8.67 8.17 -9.01
N GLU A 22 7.50 7.96 -8.38
CA GLU A 22 7.00 8.80 -7.29
C GLU A 22 6.56 7.93 -6.09
N PRO A 23 7.51 7.46 -5.25
CA PRO A 23 7.19 6.56 -4.13
C PRO A 23 6.24 7.16 -3.08
N SER A 24 6.17 8.50 -2.98
CA SER A 24 5.27 9.22 -2.07
C SER A 24 3.79 9.05 -2.39
N LEU A 25 3.45 8.46 -3.54
CA LEU A 25 2.08 8.06 -3.87
C LEU A 25 1.58 6.91 -2.98
N LEU A 26 2.49 6.14 -2.39
CA LEU A 26 2.15 5.07 -1.45
C LEU A 26 1.85 5.64 -0.07
N ARG A 27 0.74 5.19 0.52
CA ARG A 27 0.48 5.42 1.94
C ARG A 27 1.35 4.46 2.76
N LEU A 28 2.36 5.01 3.42
CA LEU A 28 3.26 4.27 4.29
C LEU A 28 2.73 4.24 5.75
N PRO A 29 3.15 3.26 6.57
CA PRO A 29 3.99 2.11 6.22
C PRO A 29 3.23 1.05 5.41
N LEU A 30 3.99 0.21 4.69
CA LEU A 30 3.48 -1.02 4.09
C LEU A 30 4.00 -2.21 4.89
N ILE A 31 3.11 -2.91 5.58
CA ILE A 31 3.45 -4.05 6.45
C ILE A 31 2.88 -5.32 5.83
N ARG A 32 3.72 -6.33 5.62
CA ARG A 32 3.33 -7.60 4.98
C ARG A 32 3.68 -8.79 5.88
N SER A 33 2.75 -9.75 5.98
CA SER A 33 2.95 -11.07 6.61
C SER A 33 2.29 -12.15 5.74
N ALA A 34 3.07 -13.07 5.18
CA ALA A 34 2.62 -14.07 4.21
C ALA A 34 1.76 -13.48 3.06
N ASN A 35 0.48 -13.81 3.00
CA ASN A 35 -0.50 -13.33 2.03
C ASN A 35 -1.34 -12.13 2.54
N ARG A 36 -0.97 -11.52 3.66
CA ARG A 36 -1.63 -10.35 4.26
C ARG A 36 -0.79 -9.09 4.06
N LEU A 37 -1.46 -7.97 3.81
CA LEU A 37 -0.88 -6.65 3.63
C LEU A 37 -1.68 -5.62 4.45
N SER A 38 -1.00 -4.76 5.19
CA SER A 38 -1.54 -3.60 5.89
C SER A 38 -0.88 -2.34 5.34
N ILE A 39 -1.67 -1.27 5.21
CA ILE A 39 -1.31 -0.02 4.56
C ILE A 39 -1.61 1.12 5.52
N GLY A 40 -0.61 1.95 5.83
CA GLY A 40 -0.73 3.01 6.80
C GLY A 40 -0.58 2.53 8.23
N GLN A 41 -0.73 3.46 9.18
CA GLN A 41 -0.57 3.20 10.59
C GLN A 41 -1.80 2.46 11.13
N ASP A 42 -1.70 1.13 11.19
CA ASP A 42 -2.78 0.24 11.64
C ASP A 42 -2.20 -0.84 12.56
N GLU A 43 -1.94 -0.44 13.80
CA GLU A 43 -1.26 -1.27 14.78
C GLU A 43 -2.06 -2.53 15.14
N ASP A 44 -3.39 -2.44 15.14
CA ASP A 44 -4.28 -3.57 15.43
C ASP A 44 -4.18 -4.63 14.33
N ALA A 45 -4.15 -4.23 13.05
CA ALA A 45 -3.89 -5.15 11.96
C ALA A 45 -2.50 -5.80 12.06
N TRP A 46 -1.48 -5.06 12.48
CA TRP A 46 -0.13 -5.60 12.64
C TRP A 46 -0.06 -6.64 13.75
N LYS A 47 -0.71 -6.39 14.89
CA LYS A 47 -0.82 -7.36 16.00
C LYS A 47 -1.57 -8.62 15.56
N ALA A 48 -2.67 -8.47 14.84
CA ALA A 48 -3.42 -9.60 14.31
C ALA A 48 -2.57 -10.44 13.33
N MET A 49 -1.72 -9.80 12.52
CA MET A 49 -0.79 -10.49 11.63
C MET A 49 0.28 -11.30 12.36
N LEU A 50 0.75 -10.83 13.53
CA LEU A 50 1.71 -11.58 14.35
C LEU A 50 1.08 -12.84 14.92
N VAL A 51 -0.13 -12.74 15.47
CA VAL A 51 -0.86 -13.89 16.04
C VAL A 51 -1.09 -14.97 14.98
N ALA A 52 -1.48 -14.55 13.78
CA ALA A 52 -1.84 -15.46 12.71
C ALA A 52 -0.66 -15.92 11.84
N ALA A 53 0.58 -15.62 12.24
CA ALA A 53 1.82 -16.15 11.65
C ALA A 53 2.43 -17.30 12.47
N THR A 54 1.80 -17.64 13.61
CA THR A 54 2.11 -18.80 14.45
C THR A 54 1.28 -20.00 14.01
#